data_AF-A0A957X7Y4-F1
#
_entry.id   AF-A0A957X7Y4-F1
#
_cell.length_a   1.000
_cell.length_b   1.000
_cell.length_c   1.000
_cell.angle_alpha   90.00
_cell.angle_beta   90.00
_cell.angle_gamma   90.00
#
_symmetry.space_group_name_H-M   'P 1'
#
loop_
_entity.id
_entity.type
_entity.pdbx_description
1 polymer ?
#
loop_
_entity_poly.entity_id
_entity_poly.type
_entity_poly.pdbx_seq_one_letter_code
_entity_poly.pdbx_strand_id
1 'polypeptide(L)'
;MPIATYPDPVAAQLALDANQIGAYLVVPVDYFTGTPPTLYTAPEANARLERAFRRILRAAMTPDAPAWLLARLSNPATFSYVDSTTGTVVEGGVGRFSRILTPILLALFFGLLVFTSTSQLGSAIVREKDQRAMEIVITSLAPRQLIMGKVLGMALLSLTQVAVWLVGGLLALLLAFTGSFDLRQLSIPWPVV
;
A
#
# COMPACT_ATOMS: atom_id res chain seq x y z
N MET A 1 16.06 5.65 23.51
CA MET A 1 15.85 7.03 24.01
C MET A 1 16.21 7.02 25.48
N PRO A 2 17.13 7.89 25.91
CA PRO A 2 17.45 8.01 27.33
C PRO A 2 16.21 8.48 28.10
N ILE A 3 15.99 7.90 29.27
CA ILE A 3 14.89 8.25 30.17
C ILE A 3 15.53 9.02 31.33
N ALA A 4 14.98 10.18 31.68
CA ALA A 4 15.39 10.96 32.83
C ALA A 4 14.19 11.12 33.77
N THR A 5 14.43 10.95 35.07
CA THR A 5 13.44 11.25 36.11
C THR A 5 13.57 12.70 36.54
N TYR A 6 12.44 13.40 36.62
CA TYR A 6 12.37 14.79 37.09
C TYR A 6 11.66 14.82 38.45
N PRO A 7 12.11 15.67 39.39
CA PRO A 7 11.56 15.75 40.73
C PRO A 7 10.16 16.40 40.76
N ASP A 8 9.87 17.30 39.82
CA ASP A 8 8.63 18.06 39.74
C ASP A 8 8.12 18.21 38.30
N PRO A 9 6.79 18.35 38.09
CA PRO A 9 6.22 18.60 36.77
C PRO A 9 6.69 19.92 36.15
N VAL A 10 7.07 20.90 36.98
CA VAL A 10 7.50 22.23 36.52
C VAL A 10 8.88 22.17 35.87
N ALA A 11 9.86 21.46 36.44
CA ALA A 11 11.14 21.27 35.77
C ALA A 11 11.02 20.41 34.49
N ALA A 12 10.10 19.44 34.48
CA ALA A 12 9.82 18.65 33.28
C ALA A 12 9.21 19.50 32.15
N GLN A 13 8.28 20.41 32.48
CA GLN A 13 7.73 21.36 31.51
C GLN A 13 8.80 22.32 30.98
N LEU A 14 9.67 22.84 31.84
CA LEU A 14 10.75 23.74 31.43
C LEU A 14 11.75 23.02 30.50
N ALA A 15 12.04 21.75 30.75
CA ALA A 15 12.87 20.92 29.87
C ALA A 15 12.19 20.61 28.53
N LEU A 16 10.86 20.50 28.50
CA LEU A 16 10.07 20.34 27.27
C LEU A 16 10.10 21.64 26.45
N ASP A 17 9.91 22.79 27.09
CA ASP A 17 9.94 24.11 26.44
C ASP A 17 11.35 24.46 25.93
N ALA A 18 12.39 24.03 26.65
CA ALA A 18 13.79 24.12 26.22
C ALA A 18 14.18 23.09 25.14
N ASN A 19 13.21 22.28 24.67
CA ASN A 19 13.39 21.25 23.65
C ASN A 19 14.45 20.18 24.00
N GLN A 20 14.69 19.97 25.29
CA GLN A 20 15.64 18.96 25.81
C GLN A 20 15.01 17.57 25.91
N ILE A 21 13.69 17.52 26.08
CA ILE A 21 12.88 16.31 26.10
C ILE A 21 11.73 16.44 25.10
N GLY A 22 11.28 15.32 24.53
CA GLY A 22 10.15 15.33 23.57
C GLY A 22 8.77 15.20 24.22
N ALA A 23 8.71 14.69 25.45
CA ALA A 23 7.50 14.54 26.25
C ALA A 23 7.84 14.11 27.67
N TYR A 24 6.91 14.34 28.61
CA TYR A 24 7.00 13.83 29.98
C TYR A 24 5.66 13.22 30.42
N LEU A 25 5.74 12.20 31.27
CA LEU A 25 4.60 11.47 31.81
C LEU A 25 4.46 11.79 33.31
N VAL A 26 3.30 12.31 33.71
CA VAL A 26 2.97 12.53 35.12
C VAL A 26 2.13 11.37 35.61
N VAL A 27 2.68 10.57 36.52
CA VAL A 27 1.96 9.48 37.18
C VAL A 27 1.49 10.00 38.55
N PRO A 28 0.18 10.12 38.77
CA PRO A 28 -0.33 10.65 40.02
C PRO A 28 -0.25 9.61 41.16
N VAL A 29 -0.24 10.07 42.41
CA VAL A 29 -0.06 9.21 43.59
C VAL A 29 -1.21 8.21 43.78
N ASP A 30 -2.39 8.55 43.28
CA ASP A 30 -3.63 7.79 43.29
C ASP A 30 -3.84 6.99 41.98
N TYR A 31 -2.76 6.78 41.20
CA TYR A 31 -2.78 6.03 39.96
C TYR A 31 -3.39 4.62 40.12
N PHE A 32 -3.05 3.92 41.21
CA PHE A 32 -3.58 2.58 41.49
C PHE A 32 -5.05 2.59 41.95
N THR A 33 -5.57 3.74 42.38
CA THR A 33 -6.95 3.90 42.86
C THR A 33 -7.90 4.46 41.80
N GLY A 34 -7.39 4.85 40.62
CA GLY A 34 -8.21 5.12 39.44
C GLY A 34 -7.82 6.32 38.58
N THR A 35 -6.90 7.17 39.03
CA THR A 35 -6.54 8.39 38.28
C THR A 35 -5.58 8.06 37.14
N PRO A 36 -5.94 8.37 35.88
CA PRO A 36 -5.09 8.05 34.74
C PRO A 36 -3.84 8.94 34.72
N PRO A 37 -2.71 8.45 34.18
CA PRO A 37 -1.50 9.24 34.05
C PRO A 37 -1.64 10.21 32.88
N THR A 38 -1.12 11.42 33.04
CA THR A 38 -1.22 12.48 32.04
C THR A 38 0.09 12.58 31.26
N LEU A 39 0.00 12.45 29.93
CA LEU A 39 1.13 12.61 29.02
C LEU A 39 1.14 14.04 28.46
N TYR A 40 2.21 14.76 28.73
CA TYR A 40 2.46 16.08 28.16
C TYR A 40 3.48 15.94 27.03
N THR A 41 3.10 16.41 25.85
CA THR A 41 3.84 16.22 24.60
C THR A 41 3.66 17.44 23.73
N ALA A 42 4.66 17.71 22.88
CA ALA A 42 4.51 18.66 21.80
C ALA A 42 3.34 18.23 20.86
N PRO A 43 2.74 19.16 20.10
CA PRO A 43 1.62 18.89 19.19
C PRO A 43 1.89 17.76 18.17
N GLU A 44 3.16 17.50 17.86
CA GLU A 44 3.62 16.45 16.94
C GLU A 44 3.73 15.06 17.61
N ALA A 45 2.89 14.80 18.60
CA ALA A 45 2.90 13.55 19.36
C ALA A 45 2.65 12.34 18.45
N ASN A 46 3.68 11.53 18.24
CA ASN A 46 3.59 10.36 17.37
C ASN A 46 3.10 9.12 18.16
N ALA A 47 2.25 8.28 17.54
CA ALA A 47 1.78 7.01 18.11
C ALA A 47 2.91 6.04 18.54
N ARG A 48 4.15 6.29 18.10
CA ARG A 48 5.36 5.59 18.56
C ARG A 48 5.76 5.98 19.99
N LEU A 49 5.64 7.27 20.34
CA LEU A 49 5.98 7.83 21.65
C LEU A 49 5.04 7.29 22.71
N GLU A 50 3.73 7.32 22.44
CA GLU A 50 2.71 6.77 23.32
C GLU A 50 2.93 5.27 23.61
N ARG A 51 3.23 4.47 22.57
CA ARG A 51 3.58 3.06 22.73
C ARG A 51 4.82 2.84 23.60
N ALA A 52 5.82 3.72 23.47
CA ALA A 52 7.04 3.64 24.29
C ALA A 52 6.73 3.90 25.77
N PHE A 53 5.97 4.96 26.09
CA PHE A 53 5.56 5.24 27.47
C PHE A 53 4.71 4.12 28.07
N ARG A 54 3.72 3.61 27.33
CA ARG A 54 2.89 2.47 27.78
C ARG A 54 3.73 1.23 28.10
N ARG A 55 4.78 0.97 27.33
CA ARG A 55 5.72 -0.15 27.59
C ARG A 55 6.55 0.09 28.84
N ILE A 56 7.05 1.31 29.04
CA ILE A 56 7.84 1.68 30.22
C ILE A 56 6.98 1.59 31.49
N LEU A 57 5.77 2.15 31.47
CA LEU A 57 4.85 2.10 32.61
C LEU A 57 4.52 0.65 33.02
N ARG A 58 4.27 -0.23 32.05
CA ARG A 58 4.05 -1.67 32.32
C ARG A 58 5.28 -2.36 32.91
N ALA A 59 6.47 -2.07 32.38
CA ALA A 59 7.72 -2.61 32.91
C ALA A 59 7.97 -2.13 34.35
N ALA A 60 7.66 -0.86 34.65
CA ALA A 60 7.77 -0.30 36.00
C ALA A 60 6.78 -0.93 36.99
N MET A 61 5.58 -1.34 36.54
CA MET A 61 4.60 -2.03 37.38
C MET A 61 4.93 -3.51 37.64
N THR A 62 5.80 -4.11 36.82
CA THR A 62 6.16 -5.53 36.93
C THR A 62 7.67 -5.73 36.73
N PRO A 63 8.50 -5.28 37.68
CA PRO A 63 9.95 -5.31 37.53
C PRO A 63 10.52 -6.73 37.38
N ASP A 64 9.88 -7.72 37.99
CA ASP A 64 10.30 -9.13 37.94
C ASP A 64 9.70 -9.91 36.76
N ALA A 65 8.87 -9.27 35.92
CA ALA A 65 8.24 -9.96 34.81
C ALA A 65 9.26 -10.26 33.69
N PRO A 66 9.24 -11.49 33.14
CA PRO A 66 10.08 -11.82 32.00
C PRO A 66 9.67 -11.03 30.75
N ALA A 67 10.64 -10.71 29.89
CA ALA A 67 10.43 -9.83 28.73
C ALA A 67 9.32 -10.30 27.76
N TRP A 68 9.11 -11.62 27.65
CA TRP A 68 8.04 -12.20 26.83
C TRP A 68 6.64 -11.88 27.39
N LEU A 69 6.48 -11.78 28.71
CA LEU A 69 5.20 -11.47 29.36
C LEU A 69 4.83 -10.00 29.12
N LEU A 70 5.80 -9.09 29.25
CA LEU A 70 5.63 -7.68 28.91
C LEU A 70 5.23 -7.48 27.45
N ALA A 71 5.82 -8.25 26.53
CA ALA A 71 5.45 -8.24 25.12
C ALA A 71 4.00 -8.71 24.91
N ARG A 72 3.57 -9.79 25.58
CA ARG A 72 2.21 -10.30 25.51
C ARG A 72 1.19 -9.36 26.16
N LEU A 73 1.48 -8.75 27.30
CA LEU A 73 0.61 -7.73 27.90
C LEU A 73 0.43 -6.51 26.98
N SER A 74 1.42 -6.24 26.11
CA SER A 74 1.33 -5.16 25.14
C SER A 74 0.48 -5.47 23.91
N ASN A 75 0.43 -6.73 23.51
CA ASN A 75 -0.40 -7.22 22.43
C ASN A 75 -1.01 -8.57 22.86
N PRO A 76 -2.04 -8.53 23.72
CA PRO A 76 -2.53 -9.71 24.43
C PRO A 76 -3.17 -10.75 23.53
N ALA A 77 -3.64 -10.35 22.35
CA ALA A 77 -4.38 -11.25 21.49
C ALA A 77 -4.01 -11.07 20.01
N THR A 78 -2.91 -11.71 19.62
CA THR A 78 -2.72 -12.07 18.22
C THR A 78 -3.63 -13.27 17.94
N PHE A 79 -4.88 -13.01 17.56
CA PHE A 79 -5.81 -14.05 17.17
C PHE A 79 -5.45 -14.54 15.77
N SER A 80 -5.11 -15.84 15.66
CA SER A 80 -5.09 -16.52 14.38
C SER A 80 -6.50 -17.01 14.09
N TYR A 81 -7.16 -16.43 13.09
CA TYR A 81 -8.45 -16.94 12.65
C TYR A 81 -8.19 -18.17 11.79
N VAL A 82 -8.92 -19.25 12.04
CA VAL A 82 -8.83 -20.48 11.25
C VAL A 82 -10.23 -20.79 10.76
N ASP A 83 -10.33 -21.16 9.49
CA ASP A 83 -11.60 -21.55 8.88
C ASP A 83 -12.02 -22.90 9.51
N SER A 84 -13.21 -22.95 10.10
CA SER A 84 -13.71 -24.14 10.80
C SER A 84 -13.95 -25.34 9.89
N THR A 85 -14.03 -25.12 8.58
CA THR A 85 -14.37 -26.11 7.55
C THR A 85 -13.13 -26.61 6.82
N THR A 86 -12.18 -25.73 6.52
CA THR A 86 -10.95 -26.08 5.78
C THR A 86 -9.71 -26.21 6.67
N GLY A 87 -9.77 -25.78 7.93
CA GLY A 87 -8.61 -25.80 8.85
C GLY A 87 -7.48 -24.86 8.43
N THR A 88 -7.70 -24.02 7.42
CA THR A 88 -6.70 -23.09 6.90
C THR A 88 -6.69 -21.81 7.73
N VAL A 89 -5.49 -21.27 7.98
CA VAL A 89 -5.34 -19.98 8.65
C VAL A 89 -5.96 -18.91 7.77
N VAL A 90 -7.07 -18.35 8.23
CA VAL A 90 -7.70 -17.19 7.63
C VAL A 90 -6.97 -15.97 8.14
N GLU A 91 -6.23 -15.30 7.27
CA GLU A 91 -5.63 -14.02 7.62
C GLU A 91 -6.71 -13.06 8.12
N GLY A 92 -6.56 -12.60 9.36
CA GLY A 92 -7.40 -11.58 9.98
C GLY A 92 -6.77 -10.20 9.85
N GLY A 93 -7.59 -9.14 9.79
CA GLY A 93 -7.13 -7.76 9.75
C GLY A 93 -6.54 -7.33 8.39
N VAL A 94 -5.32 -6.77 8.42
CA VAL A 94 -4.66 -6.13 7.27
C VAL A 94 -4.40 -7.10 6.11
N GLY A 95 -4.11 -8.38 6.40
CA GLY A 95 -3.91 -9.40 5.36
C GLY A 95 -5.15 -9.62 4.49
N ARG A 96 -6.33 -9.75 5.11
CA ARG A 96 -7.62 -9.87 4.39
C ARG A 96 -7.92 -8.62 3.57
N PHE A 97 -7.69 -7.45 4.14
CA PHE A 97 -7.91 -6.18 3.45
C PHE A 97 -7.01 -6.07 2.22
N SER A 98 -5.73 -6.42 2.33
CA SER A 98 -4.80 -6.41 1.19
C SER A 98 -5.21 -7.38 0.08
N ARG A 99 -5.63 -8.61 0.43
CA ARG A 99 -6.09 -9.62 -0.54
C ARG A 99 -7.31 -9.18 -1.36
N ILE A 100 -8.19 -8.38 -0.77
CA ILE A 100 -9.39 -7.85 -1.46
C ILE A 100 -9.05 -6.55 -2.20
N LEU A 101 -8.30 -5.64 -1.57
CA LEU A 101 -8.05 -4.31 -2.11
C LEU A 101 -7.07 -4.32 -3.28
N THR A 102 -6.01 -5.13 -3.21
CA THR A 102 -4.97 -5.20 -4.27
C THR A 102 -5.54 -5.53 -5.65
N PRO A 103 -6.35 -6.60 -5.85
CA PRO A 103 -6.92 -6.89 -7.17
C PRO A 103 -7.89 -5.81 -7.64
N ILE A 104 -8.64 -5.17 -6.73
CA ILE A 104 -9.55 -4.07 -7.07
C ILE A 104 -8.78 -2.85 -7.59
N LEU A 105 -7.72 -2.45 -6.88
CA LEU A 105 -6.87 -1.32 -7.29
C LEU A 105 -6.18 -1.61 -8.62
N LEU A 106 -5.68 -2.84 -8.80
CA LEU A 106 -5.04 -3.24 -10.05
C LEU A 106 -6.04 -3.24 -11.21
N ALA A 107 -7.26 -3.74 -11.01
CA ALA A 107 -8.33 -3.72 -12.01
C ALA A 107 -8.74 -2.30 -12.38
N LEU A 108 -8.88 -1.41 -11.39
CA LEU A 108 -9.13 0.03 -11.61
C LEU A 108 -8.00 0.67 -12.43
N PHE A 109 -6.75 0.43 -12.04
CA PHE A 109 -5.58 0.95 -12.74
C PHE A 109 -5.54 0.48 -14.21
N PHE A 110 -5.73 -0.81 -14.46
CA PHE A 110 -5.83 -1.34 -15.82
C PHE A 110 -7.04 -0.77 -16.58
N GLY A 111 -8.20 -0.64 -15.93
CA GLY A 111 -9.39 -0.03 -16.52
C GLY A 111 -9.14 1.40 -16.98
N LEU A 112 -8.48 2.21 -16.15
CA LEU A 112 -8.05 3.58 -16.49
C LEU A 112 -7.06 3.60 -17.66
N LEU A 113 -6.07 2.71 -17.67
CA LEU A 113 -5.12 2.59 -18.80
C LEU A 113 -5.82 2.22 -20.12
N VAL A 114 -6.77 1.29 -20.08
CA VAL A 114 -7.54 0.89 -21.27
C VAL A 114 -8.44 2.03 -21.74
N PHE A 115 -9.12 2.72 -20.81
CA PHE A 115 -10.03 3.81 -21.15
C PHE A 115 -9.27 5.00 -21.76
N THR A 116 -8.13 5.36 -21.18
CA THR A 116 -7.23 6.41 -21.71
C THR A 116 -6.58 6.02 -23.04
N SER A 117 -6.35 4.73 -23.29
CA SER A 117 -5.87 4.25 -24.61
C SER A 117 -6.97 4.31 -25.66
N THR A 118 -8.22 4.01 -25.29
CA THR A 118 -9.38 4.06 -26.18
C THR A 118 -9.72 5.48 -26.61
N SER A 119 -9.61 6.45 -25.70
CA SER A 119 -9.83 7.86 -26.04
C SER A 119 -8.77 8.40 -27.03
N GLN A 120 -7.53 7.93 -26.93
CA GLN A 120 -6.47 8.28 -27.87
C GLN A 120 -6.76 7.76 -29.29
N LEU A 121 -7.31 6.54 -29.43
CA LEU A 121 -7.73 6.01 -30.73
C LEU A 121 -8.81 6.89 -31.39
N GLY A 122 -9.78 7.38 -30.63
CA GLY A 122 -10.81 8.31 -31.15
C GLY A 122 -10.19 9.58 -31.71
N SER A 123 -9.24 10.18 -30.98
CA SER A 123 -8.52 11.37 -31.44
C SER A 123 -7.62 11.10 -32.66
N ALA A 124 -7.05 9.89 -32.76
CA ALA A 124 -6.24 9.47 -33.89
C ALA A 124 -7.08 9.31 -35.17
N ILE A 125 -8.31 8.80 -35.06
CA ILE A 125 -9.25 8.68 -36.20
C ILE A 125 -9.67 10.06 -36.71
N VAL A 126 -9.92 11.02 -35.79
CA VAL A 126 -10.24 12.40 -36.16
C VAL A 126 -9.05 13.04 -36.88
N ARG A 127 -7.85 12.94 -36.31
CA ARG A 127 -6.62 13.41 -36.96
C ARG A 127 -6.36 12.75 -38.31
N GLU A 128 -6.62 11.45 -38.42
CA GLU A 128 -6.47 10.73 -39.67
C GLU A 128 -7.44 11.22 -40.75
N LYS A 129 -8.69 11.54 -40.37
CA LYS A 129 -9.66 12.13 -41.29
C LYS A 129 -9.21 13.51 -41.78
N ASP A 130 -8.70 14.34 -40.88
CA ASP A 130 -8.17 15.67 -41.23
C ASP A 130 -6.94 15.56 -42.13
N GLN A 131 -6.00 14.65 -41.81
CA GLN A 131 -4.82 14.40 -42.64
C GLN A 131 -5.17 13.81 -44.01
N ARG A 132 -6.15 12.88 -44.10
CA ARG A 132 -6.61 12.36 -45.40
C ARG A 132 -7.27 13.43 -46.24
N ALA A 133 -8.05 14.34 -45.65
CA ALA A 133 -8.61 15.46 -46.39
C ALA A 133 -7.49 16.32 -47.00
N MET A 134 -6.43 16.60 -46.23
CA MET A 134 -5.25 17.32 -46.70
C MET A 134 -4.45 16.55 -47.76
N GLU A 135 -4.28 15.24 -47.61
CA GLU A 135 -3.53 14.38 -48.52
C GLU A 135 -4.25 14.16 -49.85
N ILE A 136 -5.59 14.09 -49.86
CA ILE A 136 -6.42 14.03 -51.08
C ILE A 136 -6.37 15.36 -51.84
N VAL A 137 -6.26 16.49 -51.13
CA VAL A 137 -6.05 17.81 -51.75
C VAL A 137 -4.66 17.91 -52.40
N ILE A 138 -3.65 17.23 -51.82
CA ILE A 138 -2.26 17.32 -52.27
C ILE A 138 -1.88 16.21 -53.28
N THR A 139 -2.53 15.05 -53.27
CA THR A 139 -2.17 13.90 -54.11
C THR A 139 -3.34 13.47 -55.01
N SER A 140 -3.11 13.49 -56.32
CA SER A 140 -4.07 13.10 -57.39
C SER A 140 -4.35 11.58 -57.45
N LEU A 141 -4.12 10.82 -56.37
CA LEU A 141 -4.33 9.37 -56.33
C LEU A 141 -5.75 9.02 -55.88
N ALA A 142 -6.30 7.97 -56.48
CA ALA A 142 -7.67 7.54 -56.25
C ALA A 142 -7.90 7.20 -54.75
N PRO A 143 -8.74 7.98 -54.03
CA PRO A 143 -8.91 7.88 -52.58
C PRO A 143 -9.27 6.47 -52.09
N ARG A 144 -9.97 5.69 -52.91
CA ARG A 144 -10.44 4.35 -52.55
C ARG A 144 -9.30 3.37 -52.23
N GLN A 145 -8.18 3.40 -52.96
CA GLN A 145 -7.08 2.45 -52.77
C GLN A 145 -6.28 2.75 -51.49
N LEU A 146 -6.02 4.03 -51.21
CA LEU A 146 -5.34 4.49 -50.01
C LEU A 146 -6.14 4.14 -48.74
N ILE A 147 -7.46 4.36 -48.79
CA ILE A 147 -8.34 4.07 -47.66
C ILE A 147 -8.38 2.58 -47.36
N MET A 148 -8.47 1.75 -48.39
CA MET A 148 -8.59 0.30 -48.26
C MET A 148 -7.31 -0.32 -47.68
N GLY A 149 -6.12 0.10 -48.15
CA GLY A 149 -4.85 -0.37 -47.61
C GLY A 149 -4.66 -0.02 -46.13
N LYS A 150 -5.03 1.19 -45.72
CA LYS A 150 -4.89 1.65 -44.34
C LYS A 150 -5.87 0.98 -43.38
N VAL A 151 -7.12 0.74 -43.79
CA VAL A 151 -8.10 -0.04 -42.99
C VAL A 151 -7.63 -1.47 -42.78
N LEU A 152 -7.11 -2.12 -43.83
CA LEU A 152 -6.57 -3.48 -43.76
C LEU A 152 -5.35 -3.56 -42.83
N GLY A 153 -4.46 -2.56 -42.91
CA GLY A 153 -3.31 -2.43 -42.00
C GLY A 153 -3.71 -2.28 -40.53
N MET A 154 -4.70 -1.42 -40.23
CA MET A 154 -5.21 -1.25 -38.86
C MET A 154 -5.92 -2.49 -38.33
N ALA A 155 -6.66 -3.21 -39.18
CA ALA A 155 -7.29 -4.47 -38.81
C ALA A 155 -6.24 -5.54 -38.46
N LEU A 156 -5.16 -5.65 -39.23
CA LEU A 156 -4.06 -6.57 -38.94
C LEU A 156 -3.32 -6.19 -37.66
N LEU A 157 -3.13 -4.89 -37.40
CA LEU A 157 -2.54 -4.38 -36.16
C LEU A 157 -3.35 -4.75 -34.92
N SER A 158 -4.68 -4.59 -34.97
CA SER A 158 -5.56 -4.95 -33.84
C SER A 158 -5.60 -6.45 -33.60
N LEU A 159 -5.61 -7.26 -34.66
CA LEU A 159 -5.46 -8.72 -34.59
C LEU A 159 -4.14 -9.13 -33.92
N THR A 160 -3.04 -8.50 -34.30
CA THR A 160 -1.71 -8.74 -33.71
C THR A 160 -1.70 -8.37 -32.22
N GLN A 161 -2.30 -7.24 -31.86
CA GLN A 161 -2.40 -6.80 -30.48
C GLN A 161 -3.17 -7.81 -29.61
N VAL A 162 -4.33 -8.30 -30.07
CA VAL A 162 -5.11 -9.33 -29.36
C VAL A 162 -4.31 -10.63 -29.25
N ALA A 163 -3.61 -11.04 -30.30
CA ALA A 163 -2.78 -12.24 -30.28
C ALA A 163 -1.67 -12.16 -29.21
N VAL A 164 -1.00 -11.02 -29.08
CA VAL A 164 0.03 -10.80 -28.03
C VAL A 164 -0.57 -10.97 -26.63
N TRP A 165 -1.75 -10.40 -26.38
CA TRP A 165 -2.44 -10.55 -25.09
C TRP A 165 -2.84 -12.00 -24.81
N LEU A 166 -3.37 -12.71 -25.80
CA LEU A 166 -3.75 -14.12 -25.66
C LEU A 166 -2.54 -15.01 -25.37
N VAL A 167 -1.44 -14.82 -26.10
CA VAL A 167 -0.20 -15.59 -25.91
C VAL A 167 0.40 -15.31 -24.53
N GLY A 168 0.51 -14.04 -24.14
CA GLY A 168 1.02 -13.66 -22.82
C GLY A 168 0.15 -14.19 -21.68
N GLY A 169 -1.17 -14.09 -21.81
CA GLY A 169 -2.12 -14.63 -20.82
C GLY A 169 -2.05 -16.15 -20.69
N LEU A 170 -1.94 -16.87 -21.82
CA LEU A 170 -1.81 -18.33 -21.82
C LEU A 170 -0.49 -18.77 -21.18
N LEU A 171 0.62 -18.11 -21.50
CA LEU A 171 1.92 -18.36 -20.85
C LEU A 171 1.84 -18.13 -19.34
N ALA A 172 1.23 -17.03 -18.90
CA ALA A 172 1.06 -16.73 -17.47
C ALA A 172 0.22 -17.81 -16.76
N LEU A 173 -0.86 -18.27 -17.41
CA LEU A 173 -1.72 -19.33 -16.87
C LEU A 173 -0.96 -20.66 -16.74
N LEU A 174 -0.19 -21.05 -17.76
CA LEU A 174 0.64 -22.25 -17.73
C LEU A 174 1.72 -22.19 -16.62
N LEU A 175 2.38 -21.04 -16.46
CA LEU A 175 3.36 -20.82 -15.39
C LEU A 175 2.71 -20.89 -13.99
N ALA A 176 1.48 -20.37 -13.85
CA ALA A 176 0.72 -20.47 -12.60
C ALA A 176 0.31 -21.91 -12.28
N PHE A 177 -0.14 -22.69 -13.27
CA PHE A 177 -0.54 -24.09 -13.07
C PHE A 177 0.63 -25.03 -12.75
N THR A 178 1.82 -24.77 -13.31
CA THR A 178 3.01 -25.59 -13.02
C THR A 178 3.60 -25.35 -11.63
N GLY A 179 3.11 -24.34 -10.89
CA GLY A 179 3.62 -24.00 -9.55
C GLY A 179 5.08 -23.53 -9.54
N SER A 180 5.69 -23.34 -10.70
CA SER A 180 7.11 -23.04 -10.88
C SER A 180 7.49 -21.60 -10.49
N PHE A 181 6.48 -20.71 -10.38
CA PHE A 181 6.64 -19.30 -10.06
C PHE A 181 6.02 -18.98 -8.70
N ASP A 182 6.83 -19.06 -7.63
CA ASP A 182 6.47 -18.55 -6.32
C ASP A 182 6.83 -17.06 -6.23
N LEU A 183 5.83 -16.19 -6.38
CA LEU A 183 5.98 -14.73 -6.25
C LEU A 183 6.52 -14.29 -4.88
N ARG A 184 6.54 -15.19 -3.88
CA ARG A 184 7.11 -14.94 -2.54
C ARG A 184 8.64 -15.02 -2.53
N GLN A 185 9.25 -15.70 -3.50
CA GLN A 185 10.71 -15.80 -3.64
C GLN A 185 11.28 -14.68 -4.51
N LEU A 186 10.43 -13.90 -5.18
CA LEU A 186 10.85 -12.71 -5.90
C LEU A 186 11.15 -11.58 -4.91
N SER A 187 12.30 -11.65 -4.25
CA SER A 187 12.81 -10.56 -3.43
C SER A 187 13.19 -9.41 -4.35
N ILE A 188 12.37 -8.35 -4.39
CA ILE A 188 12.72 -7.11 -5.08
C ILE A 188 13.94 -6.53 -4.34
N PRO A 189 15.11 -6.41 -5.00
CA PRO A 189 16.32 -5.92 -4.36
C PRO A 189 16.31 -4.39 -4.34
N TRP A 190 15.25 -3.80 -3.77
CA TRP A 190 15.25 -2.37 -3.48
C TRP A 190 15.83 -2.19 -2.07
N PRO A 191 17.03 -1.61 -1.94
CA PRO A 191 17.54 -1.22 -0.63
C PRO A 191 16.68 -0.05 -0.16
N VAL A 192 15.70 -0.34 0.67
CA VAL A 192 14.97 0.69 1.41
C VAL A 192 15.92 1.16 2.51
N VAL A 193 16.59 2.28 2.24
CA VAL A 193 17.31 3.09 3.24
C VAL A 193 16.30 3.77 4.16
#